data_AF-A0A512DXD0-F1
#
_entry.id   AF-A0A512DXD0-F1
#
_cell.length_a   1.000
_cell.length_b   1.000
_cell.length_c   1.000
_cell.angle_alpha   90.00
_cell.angle_beta   90.00
_cell.angle_gamma   90.00
#
_symmetry.space_group_name_H-M   'P 1'
#
loop_
_entity.id
_entity.type
_entity.pdbx_description
1 polymer ?
#
loop_
_entity_poly.entity_id
_entity_poly.type
_entity_poly.pdbx_seq_one_letter_code
_entity_poly.pdbx_strand_id
1 'polypeptide(L)'
;MRDPGARLHDLAGTVAFNYLLWFPLLRGVLSGASGEDVYRDVVPLVFLFIPVLLVPGPAFGRRMLPLGLAAVGVLFSLRWWWPGLAFRQVGRFAMAEGDGYLLNSPAVLFAAVWLPLLALERLERKSGLPTVVLASLLCGGAVVAGAALAGAVHRAALIMAIAVIVGFAAWHVRRKPLLAMLVVAMLAVTALGSDQLGGTIQQIAWKTETYGLNERSAEAAAVLDQVGASWFDLLFGQGWGTLVQSPAVGGMWVSYTHSLVTYMLLKTGLIGCLVTLAYLMSILPSLFCLMRIDPPLAVALIPPLGLGLFAHTSFKYLCFGLLLAVLTNEKIVFRDSGPRET
;
A
#
# COMPACT_ATOMS: atom_id res chain seq x y z
N MET A 1 -6.56 31.10 -10.65
CA MET A 1 -6.71 30.29 -11.87
C MET A 1 -6.70 28.81 -11.50
N ARG A 2 -7.59 27.99 -12.07
CA ARG A 2 -7.68 26.53 -11.80
C ARG A 2 -6.45 25.84 -12.39
N ASP A 3 -5.72 25.04 -11.60
CA ASP A 3 -4.54 24.29 -12.05
C ASP A 3 -4.94 23.31 -13.18
N PRO A 4 -4.35 23.43 -14.39
CA PRO A 4 -4.61 22.49 -15.48
C PRO A 4 -4.23 21.04 -15.14
N GLY A 5 -3.27 20.81 -14.21
CA GLY A 5 -2.88 19.47 -13.76
C GLY A 5 -3.90 18.78 -12.85
N ALA A 6 -4.66 19.54 -12.05
CA ALA A 6 -5.78 19.01 -11.28
C ALA A 6 -6.91 18.55 -12.22
N ARG A 7 -7.21 19.33 -13.26
CA ARG A 7 -8.19 18.96 -14.29
C ARG A 7 -7.80 17.68 -15.03
N LEU A 8 -6.51 17.46 -15.29
CA LEU A 8 -6.06 16.26 -15.99
C LEU A 8 -6.27 15.00 -15.15
N HIS A 9 -5.96 15.04 -13.85
CA HIS A 9 -6.22 13.90 -12.96
C HIS A 9 -7.71 13.61 -12.85
N ASP A 10 -8.54 14.63 -12.62
CA ASP A 10 -9.98 14.47 -12.50
C ASP A 10 -10.59 13.92 -13.79
N LEU A 11 -10.16 14.44 -14.95
CA LEU A 11 -10.62 13.97 -16.25
C LEU A 11 -10.15 12.54 -16.52
N ALA A 12 -8.85 12.26 -16.42
CA ALA A 12 -8.30 10.93 -16.67
C ALA A 12 -8.89 9.90 -15.71
N GLY A 13 -9.01 10.26 -14.43
CA GLY A 13 -9.62 9.43 -13.39
C GLY A 13 -11.11 9.18 -13.64
N THR A 14 -11.88 10.19 -14.03
CA THR A 14 -13.31 10.02 -14.35
C THR A 14 -13.51 9.14 -15.59
N VAL A 15 -12.73 9.38 -16.65
CA VAL A 15 -12.79 8.57 -17.87
C VAL A 15 -12.38 7.13 -17.57
N ALA A 16 -11.29 6.94 -16.82
CA ALA A 16 -10.83 5.62 -16.44
C ALA A 16 -11.84 4.89 -15.56
N PHE A 17 -12.41 5.56 -14.56
CA PHE A 17 -13.43 4.97 -13.69
C PHE A 17 -14.65 4.52 -14.49
N ASN A 18 -15.18 5.37 -15.37
CA ASN A 18 -16.34 5.02 -16.19
C ASN A 18 -16.07 3.86 -17.13
N TYR A 19 -14.92 3.86 -17.82
CA TYR A 19 -14.53 2.75 -18.69
C TYR A 19 -14.40 1.45 -17.90
N LEU A 20 -13.60 1.45 -16.82
CA LEU A 20 -13.33 0.26 -16.03
C LEU A 20 -14.55 -0.24 -15.25
N LEU A 21 -15.50 0.65 -14.93
CA LEU A 21 -16.74 0.24 -14.29
C LEU A 21 -17.67 -0.42 -15.32
N TRP A 22 -18.06 0.30 -16.36
CA TRP A 22 -19.17 -0.11 -17.22
C TRP A 22 -18.80 -1.22 -18.19
N PHE A 23 -17.66 -1.11 -18.88
CA PHE A 23 -17.35 -2.02 -19.97
C PHE A 23 -17.09 -3.47 -19.46
N PRO A 24 -16.21 -3.70 -18.46
CA PRO A 24 -16.01 -5.05 -17.94
C PRO A 24 -17.21 -5.58 -17.15
N LEU A 25 -18.06 -4.70 -16.58
CA LEU A 25 -19.31 -5.12 -15.94
C LEU A 25 -20.30 -5.68 -16.95
N LEU A 26 -20.55 -4.97 -18.05
CA LEU A 26 -21.41 -5.45 -19.14
C LEU A 26 -20.89 -6.78 -19.68
N ARG A 27 -19.56 -6.90 -19.85
CA ARG A 27 -18.95 -8.16 -20.28
C ARG A 27 -19.18 -9.29 -19.29
N GLY A 28 -18.97 -9.05 -18.00
CA GLY A 28 -19.21 -10.04 -16.95
C GLY A 28 -20.67 -10.51 -16.89
N VAL A 29 -21.62 -9.59 -17.07
CA VAL A 29 -23.06 -9.93 -17.15
C VAL A 29 -23.35 -10.79 -18.38
N LEU A 30 -22.80 -10.43 -19.55
CA LEU A 30 -23.00 -11.18 -20.78
C LEU A 30 -22.36 -12.58 -20.77
N SER A 31 -21.26 -12.77 -20.03
CA SER A 31 -20.62 -14.07 -19.84
C SER A 31 -21.27 -14.93 -18.76
N GLY A 32 -22.33 -14.43 -18.10
CA GLY A 32 -23.03 -15.15 -17.03
C GLY A 32 -22.22 -15.22 -15.74
N ALA A 33 -21.34 -14.26 -15.46
CA ALA A 33 -20.56 -14.21 -14.23
C ALA A 33 -21.47 -14.14 -13.00
N SER A 34 -21.04 -14.78 -11.91
CA SER A 34 -21.78 -14.76 -10.66
C SER A 34 -21.83 -13.33 -10.10
N GLY A 35 -22.97 -12.94 -9.52
CA GLY A 35 -23.09 -11.63 -8.89
C GLY A 35 -22.05 -11.42 -7.78
N GLU A 36 -21.79 -12.48 -7.00
CA GLU A 36 -20.78 -12.46 -5.92
C GLU A 36 -19.38 -12.13 -6.44
N ASP A 37 -18.94 -12.76 -7.53
CA ASP A 37 -17.61 -12.51 -8.09
C ASP A 37 -17.52 -11.14 -8.78
N VAL A 38 -18.62 -10.66 -9.37
CA VAL A 38 -18.70 -9.29 -9.89
C VAL A 38 -18.55 -8.28 -8.74
N TYR A 39 -19.26 -8.46 -7.63
CA TYR A 39 -19.14 -7.57 -6.46
C TYR A 39 -17.71 -7.56 -5.89
N ARG A 40 -17.04 -8.72 -5.85
CA ARG A 40 -15.64 -8.86 -5.41
C ARG A 40 -14.62 -8.13 -6.28
N ASP A 41 -15.02 -7.67 -7.47
CA ASP A 41 -14.19 -6.89 -8.37
C ASP A 41 -14.58 -5.41 -8.40
N VAL A 42 -15.88 -5.12 -8.46
CA VAL A 42 -16.40 -3.75 -8.54
C VAL A 42 -16.12 -2.97 -7.24
N VAL A 43 -16.22 -3.60 -6.07
CA VAL A 43 -15.96 -2.90 -4.79
C VAL A 43 -14.49 -2.46 -4.68
N PRO A 44 -13.49 -3.33 -4.91
CA PRO A 44 -12.09 -2.91 -5.07
C PRO A 44 -11.85 -1.80 -6.08
N LEU A 45 -12.53 -1.82 -7.22
CA LEU A 45 -12.44 -0.77 -8.23
C LEU A 45 -12.88 0.58 -7.62
N VAL A 46 -13.99 0.62 -6.90
CA VAL A 46 -14.45 1.83 -6.20
C VAL A 46 -13.37 2.32 -5.22
N PHE A 47 -12.71 1.42 -4.49
CA PHE A 47 -11.61 1.81 -3.60
C PHE A 47 -10.44 2.42 -4.37
N LEU A 48 -10.01 1.83 -5.48
CA LEU A 48 -8.92 2.35 -6.33
C LEU A 48 -9.20 3.78 -6.82
N PHE A 49 -10.48 4.12 -7.01
CA PHE A 49 -10.94 5.42 -7.51
C PHE A 49 -11.47 6.38 -6.43
N ILE A 50 -11.31 6.06 -5.13
CA ILE A 50 -11.58 6.99 -4.02
C ILE A 50 -11.00 8.40 -4.25
N PRO A 51 -9.76 8.57 -4.75
CA PRO A 51 -9.22 9.90 -5.07
C PRO A 51 -10.13 10.74 -5.97
N VAL A 52 -10.79 10.13 -6.94
CA VAL A 52 -11.70 10.80 -7.88
C VAL A 52 -13.06 11.04 -7.23
N LEU A 53 -13.56 10.04 -6.49
CA LEU A 53 -14.89 10.07 -5.88
C LEU A 53 -15.01 11.04 -4.70
N LEU A 54 -13.90 11.32 -4.01
CA LEU A 54 -13.87 12.25 -2.87
C LEU A 54 -13.59 13.71 -3.26
N VAL A 55 -13.49 14.06 -4.55
CA VAL A 55 -13.17 15.43 -4.99
C VAL A 55 -14.45 16.29 -5.14
N PRO A 56 -14.52 17.49 -4.55
CA PRO A 56 -13.55 18.10 -3.63
C PRO A 56 -13.77 17.69 -2.17
N GLY A 57 -12.72 17.19 -1.51
CA GLY A 57 -12.75 16.80 -0.11
C GLY A 57 -12.50 18.00 0.83
N PRO A 58 -13.06 18.00 2.06
CA PRO A 58 -12.86 19.08 3.01
C PRO A 58 -11.39 19.17 3.46
N ALA A 59 -10.89 20.40 3.64
CA ALA A 59 -9.50 20.66 4.06
C ALA A 59 -9.11 19.97 5.38
N PHE A 60 -10.10 19.77 6.28
CA PHE A 60 -9.91 19.06 7.55
C PHE A 60 -9.48 17.60 7.37
N GLY A 61 -9.94 16.94 6.30
CA GLY A 61 -9.58 15.55 6.00
C GLY A 61 -8.09 15.36 5.71
N ARG A 62 -7.34 16.41 5.38
CA ARG A 62 -5.94 16.31 4.90
C ARG A 62 -4.96 15.87 5.97
N ARG A 63 -5.06 16.44 7.17
CA ARG A 63 -4.20 16.06 8.30
C ARG A 63 -4.72 14.84 9.05
N MET A 64 -6.05 14.69 9.08
CA MET A 64 -6.68 13.61 9.81
C MET A 64 -6.59 12.28 9.07
N LEU A 65 -6.56 12.26 7.74
CA LEU A 65 -6.54 11.02 6.98
C LEU A 65 -5.23 10.22 7.16
N PRO A 66 -4.02 10.78 7.04
CA PRO A 66 -2.80 10.05 7.34
C PRO A 66 -2.75 9.55 8.80
N LEU A 67 -3.13 10.41 9.75
CA LEU A 67 -3.19 10.04 11.17
C LEU A 67 -4.21 8.91 11.43
N GLY A 68 -5.38 9.00 10.82
CA GLY A 68 -6.43 7.98 10.91
C GLY A 68 -5.98 6.66 10.30
N LEU A 69 -5.31 6.69 9.14
CA LEU A 69 -4.74 5.49 8.51
C LEU A 69 -3.65 4.85 9.37
N ALA A 70 -2.76 5.66 9.95
CA ALA A 70 -1.74 5.15 10.86
C ALA A 70 -2.35 4.55 12.13
N ALA A 71 -3.37 5.20 12.70
CA ALA A 71 -4.11 4.69 13.85
C ALA A 71 -4.81 3.36 13.52
N VAL A 72 -5.47 3.25 12.36
CA VAL A 72 -6.07 2.00 11.86
C VAL A 72 -5.00 0.91 11.72
N GLY A 73 -3.83 1.23 11.16
CA GLY A 73 -2.71 0.31 11.05
C GLY A 73 -2.27 -0.23 12.42
N VAL A 74 -2.08 0.65 13.40
CA VAL A 74 -1.73 0.24 14.78
C VAL A 74 -2.83 -0.58 15.43
N LEU A 75 -4.10 -0.21 15.27
CA LEU A 75 -5.24 -0.95 15.84
C LEU A 75 -5.36 -2.35 15.24
N PHE A 76 -5.15 -2.51 13.93
CA PHE A 76 -5.12 -3.83 13.29
C PHE A 76 -3.98 -4.69 13.84
N SER A 77 -2.80 -4.10 14.06
CA SER A 77 -1.69 -4.81 14.69
C SER A 77 -1.97 -5.16 16.15
N LEU A 78 -2.53 -4.25 16.95
CA LEU A 78 -2.91 -4.51 18.34
C LEU A 78 -3.97 -5.61 18.46
N ARG A 79 -4.97 -5.61 17.58
CA ARG A 79 -5.98 -6.68 17.51
C ARG A 79 -5.32 -8.02 17.26
N TRP A 80 -4.33 -8.07 16.37
CA TRP A 80 -3.60 -9.30 16.08
C TRP A 80 -2.83 -9.82 17.30
N TRP A 81 -2.32 -8.92 18.17
CA TRP A 81 -1.68 -9.28 19.44
C TRP A 81 -2.65 -9.73 20.54
N TRP A 82 -3.94 -9.36 20.46
CA TRP A 82 -4.96 -9.61 21.48
C TRP A 82 -5.11 -11.06 21.98
N PRO A 83 -4.91 -12.12 21.16
CA PRO A 83 -5.03 -13.51 21.60
C PRO A 83 -3.98 -13.97 22.64
N GLY A 84 -3.28 -13.05 23.31
CA GLY A 84 -2.22 -13.36 24.28
C GLY A 84 -0.88 -13.74 23.63
N LEU A 85 -0.69 -13.38 22.35
CA LEU A 85 0.57 -13.59 21.66
C LEU A 85 1.66 -12.76 22.33
N ALA A 86 2.68 -13.43 22.85
CA ALA A 86 3.79 -12.73 23.49
C ALA A 86 4.73 -12.18 22.42
N PHE A 87 5.12 -10.91 22.52
CA PHE A 87 6.10 -10.28 21.62
C PHE A 87 7.40 -11.10 21.49
N ARG A 88 7.77 -11.83 22.55
CA ARG A 88 8.94 -12.73 22.58
C ARG A 88 8.86 -13.92 21.63
N GLN A 89 7.67 -14.24 21.12
CA GLN A 89 7.46 -15.34 20.18
C GLN A 89 7.75 -14.94 18.73
N VAL A 90 7.89 -13.65 18.41
CA VAL A 90 8.29 -13.18 17.08
C VAL A 90 9.65 -13.77 16.73
N GLY A 91 9.76 -14.31 15.51
CA GLY A 91 10.96 -14.99 15.04
C GLY A 91 11.14 -16.41 15.56
N ARG A 92 10.38 -16.87 16.57
CA ARG A 92 10.44 -18.27 17.03
C ARG A 92 9.53 -19.18 16.22
N PHE A 93 8.28 -18.75 15.99
CA PHE A 93 7.32 -19.48 15.16
C PHE A 93 6.62 -18.52 14.19
N ALA A 94 6.26 -19.01 13.01
CA ALA A 94 5.39 -18.26 12.10
C ALA A 94 3.99 -18.23 12.73
N MET A 95 3.48 -17.03 12.95
CA MET A 95 2.18 -16.84 13.55
C MET A 95 1.11 -16.75 12.46
N ALA A 96 -0.08 -17.27 12.74
CA ALA A 96 -1.20 -17.16 11.81
C ALA A 96 -1.53 -15.68 11.55
N GLU A 97 -1.90 -15.34 10.31
CA GLU A 97 -2.27 -13.96 9.93
C GLU A 97 -3.56 -13.49 10.64
N GLY A 98 -4.30 -14.42 11.26
CA GLY A 98 -5.56 -14.19 11.94
C GLY A 98 -6.74 -14.07 10.98
N ASP A 99 -7.95 -14.08 11.54
CA ASP A 99 -9.17 -14.00 10.74
C ASP A 99 -9.27 -12.64 10.02
N GLY A 100 -9.59 -12.70 8.72
CA GLY A 100 -9.88 -11.52 7.91
C GLY A 100 -8.65 -10.79 7.33
N TYR A 101 -7.44 -11.35 7.45
CA TYR A 101 -6.24 -10.86 6.77
C TYR A 101 -5.93 -9.37 7.00
N LEU A 102 -6.32 -8.82 8.16
CA LEU A 102 -6.22 -7.38 8.43
C LEU A 102 -4.76 -6.88 8.48
N LEU A 103 -3.80 -7.76 8.76
CA LEU A 103 -2.37 -7.44 8.66
C LEU A 103 -1.90 -7.15 7.24
N ASN A 104 -2.60 -7.68 6.22
CA ASN A 104 -2.34 -7.39 4.81
C ASN A 104 -2.85 -6.00 4.39
N SER A 105 -3.54 -5.29 5.29
CA SER A 105 -3.96 -3.91 5.06
C SER A 105 -2.73 -3.02 4.85
N PRO A 106 -2.70 -2.21 3.78
CA PRO A 106 -1.59 -1.30 3.52
C PRO A 106 -1.44 -0.23 4.62
N ALA A 107 -2.47 -0.01 5.45
CA ALA A 107 -2.40 0.86 6.62
C ALA A 107 -1.38 0.39 7.66
N VAL A 108 -1.17 -0.93 7.81
CA VAL A 108 -0.21 -1.49 8.77
C VAL A 108 1.22 -1.16 8.34
N LEU A 109 1.56 -1.41 7.07
CA LEU A 109 2.85 -1.06 6.50
C LEU A 109 3.05 0.47 6.49
N PHE A 110 2.01 1.23 6.17
CA PHE A 110 2.06 2.69 6.26
C PHE A 110 2.37 3.16 7.68
N ALA A 111 1.72 2.61 8.71
CA ALA A 111 1.98 2.97 10.11
C ALA A 111 3.42 2.62 10.52
N ALA A 112 3.91 1.43 10.14
CA ALA A 112 5.26 0.97 10.44
C ALA A 112 6.35 1.89 9.84
N VAL A 113 6.07 2.56 8.72
CA VAL A 113 7.03 3.46 8.04
C VAL A 113 6.81 4.92 8.39
N TRP A 114 5.57 5.41 8.41
CA TRP A 114 5.29 6.83 8.55
C TRP A 114 5.45 7.33 9.99
N LEU A 115 5.01 6.57 11.00
CA LEU A 115 5.11 6.98 12.40
C LEU A 115 6.54 7.28 12.87
N PRO A 116 7.58 6.46 12.55
CA PRO A 116 8.95 6.81 12.92
C PRO A 116 9.44 8.03 12.14
N LEU A 117 9.10 8.17 10.86
CA LEU A 117 9.48 9.37 10.08
C LEU A 117 8.82 10.64 10.64
N LEU A 118 7.56 10.57 11.07
CA LEU A 118 6.85 11.66 11.72
C LEU A 118 7.45 12.00 13.09
N ALA A 119 7.85 10.99 13.87
CA ALA A 119 8.53 11.19 15.15
C ALA A 119 9.83 11.99 14.98
N LEU A 120 10.63 11.61 13.97
CA LEU A 120 11.86 12.28 13.60
C LEU A 120 11.60 13.75 13.21
N GLU A 121 10.65 13.99 12.31
CA GLU A 121 10.28 15.35 11.89
C GLU A 121 9.86 16.24 13.07
N ARG A 122 9.13 15.68 14.05
CA ARG A 122 8.68 16.43 15.23
C ARG A 122 9.84 16.80 16.15
N LEU A 123 10.76 15.87 16.40
CA LEU A 123 11.95 16.12 17.20
C LEU A 123 12.83 17.21 16.60
N GLU A 124 12.91 17.28 15.26
CA GLU A 124 13.67 18.31 14.57
C GLU A 124 13.06 19.71 14.68
N ARG A 125 11.72 19.81 14.64
CA ARG A 125 11.04 21.11 14.66
C ARG A 125 10.97 21.72 16.06
N LYS A 126 10.92 20.90 17.11
CA LYS A 126 10.77 21.36 18.50
C LYS A 126 11.52 20.45 19.47
N SER A 127 12.51 20.99 20.17
CA SER A 127 13.12 20.32 21.32
C SER A 127 12.28 20.55 22.58
N GLY A 128 12.01 19.48 23.32
CA GLY A 128 11.25 19.54 24.57
C GLY A 128 10.73 18.19 25.02
N LEU A 129 10.52 18.01 26.33
CA LEU A 129 10.02 16.77 26.92
C LEU A 129 8.69 16.29 26.27
N PRO A 130 7.69 17.16 26.00
CA PRO A 130 6.47 16.71 25.33
C PRO A 130 6.71 16.14 23.93
N THR A 131 7.65 16.71 23.17
CA THR A 131 8.00 16.20 21.84
C THR A 131 8.68 14.84 21.94
N VAL A 132 9.58 14.65 22.92
CA VAL A 132 10.24 13.36 23.17
C VAL A 132 9.22 12.29 23.52
N VAL A 133 8.28 12.59 24.43
CA VAL A 133 7.20 11.66 24.80
C VAL A 133 6.35 11.30 23.59
N LEU A 134 5.94 12.29 22.78
CA LEU A 134 5.17 12.04 21.56
C LEU A 134 5.96 11.18 20.56
N ALA A 135 7.24 11.49 20.35
CA ALA A 135 8.10 10.72 19.45
C ALA A 135 8.24 9.26 19.93
N SER A 136 8.41 9.03 21.23
CA SER A 136 8.42 7.68 21.82
C SER A 136 7.11 6.94 21.58
N LEU A 137 5.95 7.61 21.72
CA LEU A 137 4.65 7.00 21.46
C LEU A 137 4.48 6.62 19.97
N LEU A 138 4.88 7.50 19.06
CA LEU A 138 4.85 7.25 17.61
C LEU A 138 5.74 6.07 17.23
N CYS A 139 6.98 6.04 17.73
CA CYS A 139 7.90 4.92 17.53
C CYS A 139 7.36 3.62 18.15
N GLY A 140 6.72 3.68 19.32
CA GLY A 140 6.06 2.54 19.94
C GLY A 140 4.97 1.96 19.04
N GLY A 141 4.10 2.81 18.47
CA GLY A 141 3.10 2.39 17.49
C GLY A 141 3.72 1.75 16.24
N ALA A 142 4.83 2.30 15.74
CA ALA A 142 5.57 1.74 14.62
C ALA A 142 6.13 0.35 14.92
N VAL A 143 6.70 0.15 16.11
CA VAL A 143 7.24 -1.15 16.56
C VAL A 143 6.13 -2.18 16.67
N VAL A 144 4.97 -1.81 17.21
CA VAL A 144 3.79 -2.71 17.27
C VAL A 144 3.37 -3.15 15.87
N ALA A 145 3.31 -2.22 14.91
CA ALA A 145 2.95 -2.53 13.53
C ALA A 145 4.02 -3.37 12.80
N GLY A 146 5.29 -2.98 12.90
CA GLY A 146 6.41 -3.71 12.31
C GLY A 146 6.58 -5.12 12.88
N ALA A 147 6.39 -5.30 14.19
CA ALA A 147 6.48 -6.60 14.82
C ALA A 147 5.33 -7.53 14.41
N ALA A 148 4.12 -7.00 14.21
CA ALA A 148 3.02 -7.80 13.66
C ALA A 148 3.33 -8.26 12.22
N LEU A 149 3.87 -7.38 11.38
CA LEU A 149 4.32 -7.74 10.03
C LEU A 149 5.44 -8.80 10.05
N ALA A 150 6.35 -8.70 11.02
CA ALA A 150 7.43 -9.67 11.20
C ALA A 150 6.91 -11.04 11.68
N GLY A 151 6.01 -11.07 12.66
CA GLY A 151 5.43 -12.32 13.17
C GLY A 151 4.59 -13.08 12.14
N ALA A 152 3.91 -12.36 11.24
CA ALA A 152 3.22 -12.93 10.08
C ALA A 152 4.14 -13.21 8.87
N VAL A 153 5.44 -12.90 8.98
CA VAL A 153 6.46 -13.17 7.95
C VAL A 153 6.14 -12.49 6.60
N HIS A 154 5.68 -11.22 6.65
CA HIS A 154 5.44 -10.40 5.46
C HIS A 154 6.75 -9.83 4.88
N ARG A 155 7.57 -10.70 4.27
CA ARG A 155 8.90 -10.40 3.72
C ARG A 155 8.99 -9.10 2.94
N ALA A 156 8.16 -8.95 1.91
CA ALA A 156 8.22 -7.80 1.01
C ALA A 156 7.88 -6.49 1.75
N ALA A 157 6.91 -6.53 2.66
CA ALA A 157 6.53 -5.37 3.46
C ALA A 157 7.69 -4.93 4.38
N LEU A 158 8.32 -5.88 5.09
CA LEU A 158 9.46 -5.60 5.97
C LEU A 158 10.67 -5.06 5.20
N ILE A 159 11.04 -5.70 4.09
CA ILE A 159 12.19 -5.28 3.27
C ILE A 159 11.97 -3.86 2.76
N MET A 160 10.79 -3.55 2.24
CA MET A 160 10.50 -2.20 1.74
C MET A 160 10.44 -1.17 2.88
N ALA A 161 9.88 -1.52 4.05
CA ALA A 161 9.88 -0.63 5.20
C ALA A 161 11.29 -0.26 5.65
N ILE A 162 12.15 -1.28 5.83
CA ILE A 162 13.55 -1.09 6.24
C ILE A 162 14.31 -0.29 5.18
N ALA A 163 14.21 -0.68 3.90
CA ALA A 163 14.90 0.00 2.80
C ALA A 163 14.52 1.48 2.73
N VAL A 164 13.24 1.80 2.92
CA VAL A 164 12.76 3.18 2.92
C VAL A 164 13.23 3.96 4.15
N ILE A 165 13.12 3.40 5.35
CA ILE A 165 13.57 4.07 6.59
C ILE A 165 15.08 4.33 6.54
N VAL A 166 15.87 3.31 6.15
CA VAL A 166 17.33 3.42 6.02
C VAL A 166 17.71 4.39 4.91
N GLY A 167 17.08 4.31 3.74
CA GLY A 167 17.34 5.22 2.62
C GLY A 167 17.02 6.68 2.98
N PHE A 168 15.90 6.91 3.68
CA PHE A 168 15.53 8.23 4.15
C PHE A 168 16.53 8.77 5.20
N ALA A 169 16.93 7.93 6.15
CA ALA A 169 17.92 8.29 7.15
C ALA A 169 19.28 8.60 6.50
N ALA A 170 19.75 7.76 5.57
CA ALA A 170 21.00 7.93 4.83
C ALA A 170 21.01 9.24 4.02
N TRP A 171 19.89 9.57 3.38
CA TRP A 171 19.73 10.84 2.69
C TRP A 171 19.84 12.04 3.65
N HIS A 172 19.36 11.90 4.89
CA HIS A 172 19.43 12.94 5.92
C HIS A 172 20.76 12.97 6.70
N VAL A 173 21.57 11.90 6.71
CA VAL A 173 22.88 11.83 7.43
C VAL A 173 23.72 13.08 7.18
N ARG A 174 23.83 13.51 5.91
CA ARG A 174 24.69 14.63 5.52
C ARG A 174 24.20 15.98 6.06
N ARG A 175 22.91 16.12 6.30
CA ARG A 175 22.31 17.37 6.80
C ARG A 175 22.13 17.33 8.32
N LYS A 176 21.89 16.15 8.89
CA LYS A 176 21.45 15.96 10.28
C LYS A 176 21.97 14.62 10.85
N PRO A 177 23.26 14.53 11.23
CA PRO A 177 23.89 13.27 11.63
C PRO A 177 23.32 12.66 12.92
N LEU A 178 22.84 13.48 13.86
CA LEU A 178 22.18 13.00 15.08
C LEU A 178 20.90 12.22 14.81
N LEU A 179 20.15 12.61 13.79
CA LEU A 179 18.92 11.93 13.39
C LEU A 179 19.21 10.55 12.82
N ALA A 180 20.21 10.48 11.95
CA ALA A 180 20.64 9.22 11.39
C ALA A 180 21.19 8.29 12.47
N MET A 181 21.93 8.82 13.45
CA MET A 181 22.37 8.04 14.61
C MET A 181 21.19 7.50 15.42
N LEU A 182 20.10 8.26 15.60
CA LEU A 182 18.90 7.77 16.30
C LEU A 182 18.18 6.65 15.54
N VAL A 183 18.07 6.76 14.21
CA VAL A 183 17.47 5.68 13.38
C VAL A 183 18.36 4.44 13.40
N VAL A 184 19.67 4.61 13.23
CA VAL A 184 20.64 3.52 13.33
C VAL A 184 20.61 2.89 14.72
N ALA A 185 20.53 3.69 15.78
CA ALA A 185 20.42 3.20 17.15
C ALA A 185 19.12 2.42 17.37
N MET A 186 17.99 2.88 16.82
CA MET A 186 16.73 2.15 16.89
C MET A 186 16.83 0.80 16.16
N LEU A 187 17.37 0.79 14.94
CA LEU A 187 17.60 -0.43 14.17
C LEU A 187 18.60 -1.36 14.88
N ALA A 188 19.64 -0.81 15.51
CA ALA A 188 20.64 -1.55 16.27
C ALA A 188 20.04 -2.13 17.56
N VAL A 189 19.19 -1.41 18.28
CA VAL A 189 18.48 -1.94 19.46
C VAL A 189 17.56 -3.08 19.06
N THR A 190 16.86 -2.97 17.92
CA THR A 190 16.12 -4.10 17.37
C THR A 190 17.05 -5.24 16.94
N ALA A 191 18.23 -4.93 16.38
CA ALA A 191 19.28 -5.88 15.99
C ALA A 191 19.83 -6.70 17.16
N LEU A 192 20.06 -6.04 18.30
CA LEU A 192 20.66 -6.60 19.50
C LEU A 192 19.70 -7.50 20.30
N GLY A 193 18.40 -7.51 19.97
CA GLY A 193 17.47 -8.57 20.37
C GLY A 193 17.67 -9.86 19.56
N SER A 194 18.92 -10.32 19.47
CA SER A 194 19.50 -11.18 18.42
C SER A 194 18.69 -12.42 18.02
N ASP A 195 18.01 -13.06 18.97
CA ASP A 195 17.29 -14.31 18.72
C ASP A 195 16.04 -14.10 17.84
N GLN A 196 15.37 -12.95 17.98
CA GLN A 196 14.13 -12.68 17.25
C GLN A 196 14.41 -12.35 15.78
N LEU A 197 15.48 -11.63 15.49
CA LEU A 197 15.87 -11.31 14.12
C LEU A 197 16.49 -12.50 13.42
N GLY A 198 17.38 -13.24 14.09
CA GLY A 198 17.92 -14.49 13.53
C GLY A 198 16.79 -15.46 13.19
N GLY A 199 15.84 -15.63 14.12
CA GLY A 199 14.65 -16.44 13.89
C GLY A 199 13.73 -15.92 12.79
N THR A 200 13.50 -14.62 12.68
CA THR A 200 12.72 -14.03 11.57
C THR A 200 13.41 -14.26 10.24
N ILE A 201 14.72 -14.05 10.14
CA ILE A 201 15.51 -14.33 8.92
C ILE A 201 15.42 -15.81 8.57
N GLN A 202 15.53 -16.70 9.55
CA GLN A 202 15.40 -18.14 9.34
C GLN A 202 14.00 -18.53 8.85
N GLN A 203 12.93 -17.96 9.41
CA GLN A 203 11.57 -18.18 8.93
C GLN A 203 11.36 -17.65 7.51
N ILE A 204 11.95 -16.49 7.20
CA ILE A 204 11.95 -15.91 5.86
C ILE A 204 12.65 -16.84 4.87
N ALA A 205 13.82 -17.37 5.24
CA ALA A 205 14.59 -18.32 4.45
C ALA A 205 13.81 -19.62 4.24
N TRP A 206 13.31 -20.23 5.33
CA TRP A 206 12.50 -21.44 5.29
C TRP A 206 11.25 -21.28 4.40
N LYS A 207 10.52 -20.18 4.52
CA LYS A 207 9.35 -19.87 3.66
C LYS A 207 9.77 -19.64 2.19
N THR A 208 11.03 -19.25 1.93
CA THR A 208 11.54 -19.03 0.56
C THR A 208 11.94 -20.36 -0.07
N GLU A 209 12.56 -21.25 0.71
CA GLU A 209 12.91 -22.61 0.30
C GLU A 209 11.66 -23.45 0.07
N THR A 210 10.68 -23.38 0.98
CA THR A 210 9.47 -24.24 0.94
C THR A 210 8.52 -23.91 -0.21
N TYR A 211 8.30 -22.61 -0.49
CA TYR A 211 7.33 -22.16 -1.49
C TYR A 211 7.98 -21.53 -2.73
N GLY A 212 9.32 -21.57 -2.80
CA GLY A 212 10.09 -20.99 -3.90
C GLY A 212 9.98 -19.46 -4.00
N LEU A 213 10.59 -18.94 -5.08
CA LEU A 213 10.38 -17.57 -5.54
C LEU A 213 8.99 -17.49 -6.21
N ASN A 214 7.92 -17.45 -5.41
CA ASN A 214 6.55 -17.09 -5.78
C ASN A 214 6.09 -17.59 -7.17
N GLU A 215 5.14 -18.52 -7.19
CA GLU A 215 4.36 -18.99 -8.37
C GLU A 215 3.59 -17.87 -9.15
N ARG A 216 3.93 -16.60 -8.93
CA ARG A 216 3.39 -15.42 -9.61
C ARG A 216 3.72 -15.39 -11.10
N SER A 217 4.88 -15.90 -11.50
CA SER A 217 5.20 -16.03 -12.93
C SER A 217 4.29 -17.07 -13.58
N ALA A 218 4.03 -18.19 -12.91
CA ALA A 218 3.08 -19.21 -13.35
C ALA A 218 1.64 -18.68 -13.37
N GLU A 219 1.23 -17.89 -12.37
CA GLU A 219 -0.06 -17.19 -12.37
C GLU A 219 -0.18 -16.18 -13.52
N ALA A 220 0.89 -15.43 -13.81
CA ALA A 220 0.92 -14.51 -14.95
C ALA A 220 0.82 -15.27 -16.28
N ALA A 221 1.51 -16.40 -16.42
CA ALA A 221 1.40 -17.27 -17.59
C ALA A 221 -0.02 -17.83 -17.75
N ALA A 222 -0.63 -18.34 -16.67
CA ALA A 222 -2.01 -18.83 -16.69
C ALA A 222 -3.01 -17.74 -17.12
N VAL A 223 -2.83 -16.50 -16.65
CA VAL A 223 -3.64 -15.37 -17.12
C VAL A 223 -3.42 -15.10 -18.61
N LEU A 224 -2.16 -15.08 -19.07
CA LEU A 224 -1.82 -14.83 -20.48
C LEU A 224 -2.37 -15.91 -21.39
N ASP A 225 -2.29 -17.17 -21.01
CA ASP A 225 -2.86 -18.29 -21.76
C ASP A 225 -4.39 -18.16 -21.83
N GLN A 226 -5.04 -17.78 -20.72
CA GLN A 226 -6.48 -17.59 -20.65
C GLN A 226 -6.97 -16.40 -21.50
N VAL A 227 -6.34 -15.22 -21.40
CA VAL A 227 -6.75 -14.06 -22.22
C VAL A 227 -6.26 -14.16 -23.65
N GLY A 228 -5.18 -14.91 -23.90
CA GLY A 228 -4.60 -15.14 -25.22
C GLY A 228 -5.42 -16.10 -26.10
N ALA A 229 -6.39 -16.81 -25.52
CA ALA A 229 -7.29 -17.71 -26.24
C ALA A 229 -8.11 -17.00 -27.34
N SER A 230 -8.34 -15.69 -27.21
CA SER A 230 -8.95 -14.88 -28.27
C SER A 230 -8.39 -13.46 -28.30
N TRP A 231 -8.27 -12.87 -29.50
CA TRP A 231 -7.88 -11.46 -29.66
C TRP A 231 -8.81 -10.50 -28.92
N PHE A 232 -10.09 -10.86 -28.81
CA PHE A 232 -11.09 -10.05 -28.13
C PHE A 232 -10.89 -10.07 -26.61
N ASP A 233 -10.61 -11.23 -26.01
CA ASP A 233 -10.26 -11.35 -24.58
C ASP A 233 -8.94 -10.65 -24.27
N LEU A 234 -7.94 -10.76 -25.16
CA LEU A 234 -6.66 -10.07 -24.96
C LEU A 234 -6.82 -8.55 -24.92
N LEU A 235 -7.62 -7.97 -25.81
CA LEU A 235 -7.82 -6.52 -25.89
C LEU A 235 -8.72 -5.98 -24.78
N PHE A 236 -9.80 -6.71 -24.46
CA PHE A 236 -10.91 -6.21 -23.64
C PHE A 236 -11.10 -6.97 -22.31
N GLY A 237 -10.29 -7.99 -22.05
CA GLY A 237 -10.39 -8.85 -20.88
C GLY A 237 -11.59 -9.77 -20.97
N GLN A 238 -11.88 -10.53 -19.93
CA GLN A 238 -13.04 -11.42 -19.85
C GLN A 238 -14.20 -10.84 -19.01
N GLY A 239 -14.01 -9.67 -18.39
CA GLY A 239 -15.01 -8.96 -17.61
C GLY A 239 -14.89 -9.18 -16.11
N TRP A 240 -15.64 -8.39 -15.34
CA TRP A 240 -15.74 -8.55 -13.89
C TRP A 240 -16.41 -9.88 -13.54
N GLY A 241 -15.97 -10.51 -12.46
CA GLY A 241 -16.42 -11.83 -12.01
C GLY A 241 -15.73 -13.02 -12.68
N THR A 242 -14.87 -12.79 -13.69
CA THR A 242 -14.10 -13.88 -14.33
C THR A 242 -13.16 -14.57 -13.34
N LEU A 243 -13.09 -15.90 -13.36
CA LEU A 243 -12.13 -16.66 -12.55
C LEU A 243 -10.94 -17.11 -13.40
N VAL A 244 -9.78 -17.25 -12.75
CA VAL A 244 -8.58 -17.88 -13.32
C VAL A 244 -8.16 -19.04 -12.43
N GLN A 245 -7.72 -20.13 -13.03
CA GLN A 245 -7.11 -21.23 -12.30
C GLN A 245 -5.67 -20.85 -11.93
N SER A 246 -5.42 -20.50 -10.66
CA SER A 246 -4.12 -19.96 -10.26
C SER A 246 -3.20 -21.06 -9.70
N PRO A 247 -2.04 -21.32 -10.35
CA PRO A 247 -1.03 -22.24 -9.82
C PRO A 247 -0.51 -21.81 -8.44
N ALA A 248 -0.51 -20.50 -8.16
CA ALA A 248 -0.02 -19.93 -6.91
C ALA A 248 -0.85 -20.32 -5.68
N VAL A 249 -2.06 -20.84 -5.87
CA VAL A 249 -2.92 -21.35 -4.81
C VAL A 249 -3.28 -22.81 -5.05
N GLY A 250 -2.39 -23.59 -5.69
CA GLY A 250 -2.59 -25.02 -5.92
C GLY A 250 -3.64 -25.34 -6.98
N GLY A 251 -3.79 -24.47 -8.00
CA GLY A 251 -4.70 -24.68 -9.11
C GLY A 251 -6.17 -24.47 -8.77
N MET A 252 -6.47 -23.72 -7.70
CA MET A 252 -7.84 -23.30 -7.38
C MET A 252 -8.31 -22.18 -8.31
N TRP A 253 -9.61 -22.13 -8.56
CA TRP A 253 -10.25 -21.02 -9.25
C TRP A 253 -10.36 -19.82 -8.32
N VAL A 254 -9.74 -18.72 -8.72
CA VAL A 254 -9.72 -17.47 -7.96
C VAL A 254 -10.16 -16.30 -8.81
N SER A 255 -10.79 -15.32 -8.16
CA SER A 255 -11.25 -14.09 -8.82
C SER A 255 -10.15 -13.03 -8.93
N TYR A 256 -8.94 -13.29 -8.44
CA TYR A 256 -7.85 -12.32 -8.37
C TYR A 256 -6.48 -12.94 -8.58
N THR A 257 -5.53 -12.08 -8.94
CA THR A 257 -4.10 -12.41 -9.04
C THR A 257 -3.28 -11.53 -8.11
N HIS A 258 -2.03 -11.91 -7.85
CA HIS A 258 -1.14 -11.24 -6.91
C HIS A 258 -0.56 -9.90 -7.41
N SER A 259 -0.84 -9.52 -8.65
CA SER A 259 -0.38 -8.27 -9.28
C SER A 259 -1.55 -7.53 -9.91
N LEU A 260 -1.60 -6.20 -9.74
CA LEU A 260 -2.63 -5.38 -10.38
C LEU A 260 -2.59 -5.54 -11.90
N VAL A 261 -1.41 -5.71 -12.50
CA VAL A 261 -1.27 -5.81 -13.96
C VAL A 261 -1.95 -7.06 -14.50
N THR A 262 -1.68 -8.23 -13.93
CA THR A 262 -2.31 -9.48 -14.38
C THR A 262 -3.79 -9.51 -14.04
N TYR A 263 -4.19 -8.87 -12.94
CA TYR A 263 -5.59 -8.73 -12.58
C TYR A 263 -6.34 -7.87 -13.59
N MET A 264 -5.83 -6.68 -13.91
CA MET A 264 -6.45 -5.80 -14.90
C MET A 264 -6.42 -6.41 -16.30
N LEU A 265 -5.36 -7.15 -16.65
CA LEU A 265 -5.29 -7.84 -17.93
C LEU A 265 -6.40 -8.90 -18.04
N LEU A 266 -6.56 -9.75 -17.03
CA LEU A 266 -7.62 -10.76 -16.99
C LEU A 266 -9.01 -10.14 -17.13
N LYS A 267 -9.28 -9.08 -16.36
CA LYS A 267 -10.63 -8.52 -16.23
C LYS A 267 -10.99 -7.55 -17.35
N THR A 268 -10.01 -6.76 -17.82
CA THR A 268 -10.24 -5.58 -18.66
C THR A 268 -9.35 -5.52 -19.91
N GLY A 269 -8.44 -6.48 -20.06
CA GLY A 269 -7.56 -6.61 -21.23
C GLY A 269 -6.49 -5.54 -21.30
N LEU A 270 -5.79 -5.51 -22.43
CA LEU A 270 -4.75 -4.52 -22.71
C LEU A 270 -5.27 -3.09 -22.63
N ILE A 271 -6.49 -2.81 -23.11
CA ILE A 271 -7.06 -1.46 -23.08
C ILE A 271 -7.30 -1.03 -21.64
N GLY A 272 -7.90 -1.87 -20.80
CA GLY A 272 -8.11 -1.52 -19.40
C GLY A 272 -6.81 -1.43 -18.60
N CYS A 273 -5.78 -2.21 -18.94
CA CYS A 273 -4.42 -2.02 -18.42
C CYS A 273 -3.86 -0.62 -18.75
N LEU A 274 -3.98 -0.17 -20.01
CA LEU A 274 -3.52 1.15 -20.44
C LEU A 274 -4.32 2.28 -19.77
N VAL A 275 -5.63 2.12 -19.65
CA VAL A 275 -6.50 3.08 -18.94
C VAL A 275 -6.12 3.17 -17.46
N THR A 276 -5.87 2.03 -16.81
CA THR A 276 -5.41 1.99 -15.42
C THR A 276 -4.04 2.64 -15.27
N LEU A 277 -3.11 2.34 -16.19
CA LEU A 277 -1.79 2.96 -16.20
C LEU A 277 -1.89 4.47 -16.39
N ALA A 278 -2.72 4.95 -17.33
CA ALA A 278 -2.95 6.38 -17.53
C ALA A 278 -3.49 7.07 -16.27
N TYR A 279 -4.44 6.43 -15.57
CA TYR A 279 -4.95 6.91 -14.29
C TYR A 279 -3.82 6.97 -13.23
N LEU A 280 -3.06 5.90 -13.03
CA LEU A 280 -1.96 5.88 -12.08
C LEU A 280 -0.89 6.93 -12.43
N MET A 281 -0.58 7.10 -13.72
CA MET A 281 0.37 8.10 -14.20
C MET A 281 -0.11 9.53 -13.94
N SER A 282 -1.41 9.79 -13.95
CA SER A 282 -1.98 11.10 -13.60
C SER A 282 -1.78 11.48 -12.12
N ILE A 283 -1.49 10.49 -11.26
CA ILE A 283 -1.24 10.68 -9.82
C ILE A 283 0.23 11.01 -9.54
N LEU A 284 1.18 10.60 -10.40
CA LEU A 284 2.62 10.83 -10.20
C LEU A 284 3.01 12.29 -9.92
N PRO A 285 2.45 13.31 -10.61
CA PRO A 285 2.73 14.70 -10.29
C PRO A 285 2.40 15.07 -8.85
N SER A 286 1.33 14.50 -8.27
CA SER A 286 0.96 14.71 -6.87
C SER A 286 2.00 14.10 -5.92
N LEU A 287 2.54 12.93 -6.26
CA LEU A 287 3.63 12.31 -5.50
C LEU A 287 4.90 13.17 -5.50
N PHE A 288 5.31 13.68 -6.65
CA PHE A 288 6.49 14.56 -6.74
C PHE A 288 6.25 15.90 -6.01
N CYS A 289 5.03 16.42 -6.04
CA CYS A 289 4.66 17.60 -5.26
C CYS A 289 4.77 17.31 -3.76
N LEU A 290 4.14 16.22 -3.29
CA LEU A 290 4.19 15.80 -1.89
C LEU A 290 5.64 15.55 -1.42
N MET A 291 6.48 14.94 -2.26
CA MET A 291 7.91 14.73 -1.98
C MET A 291 8.68 16.02 -1.70
N ARG A 292 8.23 17.16 -2.25
CA ARG A 292 8.84 18.47 -2.00
C ARG A 292 8.29 19.14 -0.74
N ILE A 293 7.02 18.90 -0.40
CA ILE A 293 6.29 19.58 0.68
C ILE A 293 6.47 18.84 2.01
N ASP A 294 6.21 17.53 1.97
CA ASP A 294 6.28 16.61 3.12
C ASP A 294 6.97 15.32 2.66
N PRO A 295 8.32 15.35 2.53
CA PRO A 295 9.10 14.18 2.16
C PRO A 295 8.84 12.96 3.06
N PRO A 296 8.75 13.08 4.40
CA PRO A 296 8.39 11.96 5.28
C PRO A 296 7.10 11.24 4.87
N LEU A 297 6.02 11.99 4.61
CA LEU A 297 4.75 11.40 4.20
C LEU A 297 4.85 10.78 2.80
N ALA A 298 5.44 11.48 1.83
CA ALA A 298 5.60 10.98 0.47
C ALA A 298 6.34 9.64 0.44
N VAL A 299 7.45 9.57 1.17
CA VAL A 299 8.31 8.40 1.24
C VAL A 299 7.61 7.24 1.95
N ALA A 300 6.82 7.51 2.99
CA ALA A 300 6.06 6.47 3.69
C ALA A 300 4.92 5.87 2.87
N LEU A 301 4.40 6.57 1.84
CA LEU A 301 3.39 6.05 0.92
C LEU A 301 3.99 5.06 -0.09
N ILE A 302 5.29 5.12 -0.39
CA ILE A 302 5.91 4.29 -1.43
C ILE A 302 5.80 2.80 -1.12
N PRO A 303 6.19 2.28 0.07
CA PRO A 303 6.08 0.86 0.37
C PRO A 303 4.66 0.27 0.26
N PRO A 304 3.62 0.83 0.90
CA PRO A 304 2.28 0.26 0.83
C PRO A 304 1.66 0.36 -0.57
N LEU A 305 1.92 1.44 -1.31
CA LEU A 305 1.44 1.58 -2.69
C LEU A 305 2.18 0.62 -3.63
N GLY A 306 3.51 0.55 -3.54
CA GLY A 306 4.33 -0.37 -4.33
C GLY A 306 3.96 -1.83 -4.07
N LEU A 307 3.80 -2.21 -2.80
CA LEU A 307 3.36 -3.56 -2.44
C LEU A 307 1.99 -3.87 -3.05
N GLY A 308 1.02 -2.97 -2.87
CA GLY A 308 -0.34 -3.18 -3.36
C GLY A 308 -0.48 -3.16 -4.88
N LEU A 309 0.43 -2.52 -5.62
CA LEU A 309 0.41 -2.53 -7.08
C LEU A 309 1.07 -3.78 -7.67
N PHE A 310 2.20 -4.21 -7.11
CA PHE A 310 3.10 -5.16 -7.79
C PHE A 310 3.22 -6.52 -7.11
N ALA A 311 2.98 -6.59 -5.81
CA ALA A 311 3.40 -7.74 -5.02
C ALA A 311 2.34 -8.32 -4.10
N HIS A 312 1.19 -7.68 -3.96
CA HIS A 312 0.11 -8.15 -3.13
C HIS A 312 -1.22 -7.61 -3.65
N THR A 313 -2.31 -8.33 -3.39
CA THR A 313 -3.69 -7.91 -3.72
C THR A 313 -4.20 -6.75 -2.87
N SER A 314 -3.29 -5.99 -2.23
CA SER A 314 -3.65 -4.94 -1.28
C SER A 314 -4.38 -3.76 -1.94
N PHE A 315 -4.36 -3.65 -3.28
CA PHE A 315 -5.19 -2.71 -4.02
C PHE A 315 -6.70 -2.89 -3.79
N LYS A 316 -7.13 -4.08 -3.32
CA LYS A 316 -8.53 -4.39 -2.99
C LYS A 316 -9.01 -3.84 -1.65
N TYR A 317 -8.12 -3.25 -0.85
CA TYR A 317 -8.47 -2.76 0.47
C TYR A 317 -8.87 -1.29 0.40
N LEU A 318 -9.89 -0.91 1.17
CA LEU A 318 -10.30 0.49 1.35
C LEU A 318 -9.10 1.38 1.73
N CYS A 319 -8.22 0.87 2.60
CA CYS A 319 -7.02 1.60 3.04
C CYS A 319 -6.07 1.96 1.88
N PHE A 320 -6.01 1.15 0.81
CA PHE A 320 -5.21 1.47 -0.37
C PHE A 320 -5.76 2.69 -1.11
N GLY A 321 -7.07 2.70 -1.34
CA GLY A 321 -7.79 3.84 -1.93
C GLY A 321 -7.63 5.13 -1.12
N LEU A 322 -7.70 5.02 0.21
CA LEU A 322 -7.48 6.15 1.11
C LEU A 322 -6.02 6.64 1.09
N LEU A 323 -5.02 5.77 0.94
CA LEU A 323 -3.62 6.19 0.76
C LEU A 323 -3.41 6.93 -0.58
N LEU A 324 -4.08 6.49 -1.66
CA LEU A 324 -4.10 7.27 -2.91
C LEU A 324 -4.80 8.62 -2.74
N ALA A 325 -5.81 8.70 -1.87
CA ALA A 325 -6.49 9.96 -1.57
C ALA A 325 -5.59 10.93 -0.80
N VAL A 326 -4.77 10.44 0.14
CA VAL A 326 -3.72 11.24 0.78
C VAL A 326 -2.80 11.87 -0.27
N LEU A 327 -2.40 11.08 -1.27
CA LEU A 327 -1.49 11.52 -2.32
C LEU A 327 -2.05 12.66 -3.20
N THR A 328 -3.35 12.67 -3.44
CA THR A 328 -4.02 13.57 -4.39
C THR A 328 -4.62 14.82 -3.73
N ASN A 329 -4.95 14.77 -2.44
CA ASN A 329 -5.57 15.88 -1.70
C ASN A 329 -4.63 17.08 -1.44
N GLU A 330 -3.31 16.89 -1.56
CA GLU A 330 -2.30 17.96 -1.39
C GLU A 330 -2.20 18.95 -2.55
N LYS A 331 -2.77 18.62 -3.72
CA LYS A 331 -2.79 19.52 -4.90
C LYS A 331 -3.55 20.85 -4.66
N ILE A 332 -4.37 20.94 -3.63
CA ILE A 332 -5.35 22.05 -3.48
C ILE A 332 -4.83 23.24 -2.66
N VAL A 333 -3.82 23.10 -1.79
CA VAL A 333 -3.44 24.18 -0.82
C VAL A 333 -2.26 25.06 -1.19
N PHE A 334 -1.36 24.66 -2.10
CA PHE A 334 -0.27 25.55 -2.53
C PHE A 334 -0.73 26.85 -3.21
N ARG A 335 -2.05 26.97 -3.44
CA ARG A 335 -2.73 28.13 -4.00
C ARG A 335 -3.15 29.18 -2.97
N ASP A 336 -3.43 28.79 -1.72
CA ASP A 336 -3.96 29.72 -0.71
C ASP A 336 -2.88 30.26 0.25
N SER A 337 -1.66 29.72 0.17
CA SER A 337 -0.50 30.23 0.92
C SER A 337 0.54 30.87 0.01
N GLY A 338 0.10 31.60 -1.02
CA GLY A 338 0.93 32.65 -1.62
C GLY A 338 1.53 33.53 -0.51
N PRO A 339 2.70 34.14 -0.74
CA PRO A 339 3.35 34.96 0.28
C PRO A 339 2.31 35.92 0.85
N ARG A 340 2.09 35.86 2.17
CA ARG A 340 1.48 36.98 2.86
C ARG A 340 2.48 38.11 2.67
N GLU A 341 2.23 38.97 1.69
CA GLU A 341 2.90 40.26 1.59
C GLU A 341 2.67 40.92 2.95
N THR A 342 3.72 40.92 3.76
CA THR A 342 3.87 41.76 4.95
C THR A 342 4.52 43.05 4.53
#